data_AF-R8BCT3-F1
#
_entry.id   AF-R8BCT3-F1
#
_cell.length_a   1.000
_cell.length_b   1.000
_cell.length_c   1.000
_cell.angle_alpha   90.00
_cell.angle_beta   90.00
_cell.angle_gamma   90.00
#
_symmetry.space_group_name_H-M   'P 1'
#
loop_
_entity.id
_entity.type
_entity.pdbx_description
1 polymer ?
#
loop_
_entity_poly.entity_id
_entity_poly.type
_entity_poly.pdbx_seq_one_letter_code
_entity_poly.pdbx_strand_id
1 'polypeptide(L)'
;MMFSYLNDATVWPKFCATYEGIYDKMGEFDEWYNLNVGPASFNIQEEWKDYIRVALDSLVLRSRDSLSYYIANKRFTVNLTYLLQWGRVQLFGRSNIKLDQ
;
A
#
# COMPACT_ATOMS: atom_id res chain seq x y z
N MET A 1 6.26 -9.86 5.47
CA MET A 1 5.56 -8.77 6.20
C MET A 1 4.98 -7.86 5.12
N MET A 2 3.65 -7.78 5.00
CA MET A 2 2.82 -7.06 4.00
C MET A 2 3.48 -6.57 2.69
N PHE A 3 4.50 -5.71 2.75
CA PHE A 3 5.31 -5.33 1.60
C PHE A 3 5.97 -6.45 0.83
N SER A 4 6.48 -7.48 1.50
CA SER A 4 7.03 -8.64 0.79
C SER A 4 5.95 -9.39 -0.01
N TYR A 5 4.68 -9.26 0.41
CA TYR A 5 3.54 -9.86 -0.27
C TYR A 5 3.03 -8.96 -1.40
N LEU A 6 2.96 -7.65 -1.20
CA LEU A 6 2.57 -6.70 -2.25
C LEU A 6 3.64 -6.55 -3.34
N ASN A 7 4.92 -6.70 -3.00
CA ASN A 7 6.02 -6.69 -3.96
C ASN A 7 6.23 -8.05 -4.66
N ASP A 8 5.36 -9.03 -4.41
CA ASP A 8 5.39 -10.30 -5.13
C ASP A 8 4.94 -10.08 -6.59
N ALA A 9 5.72 -10.59 -7.54
CA ALA A 9 5.49 -10.41 -8.97
C ALA A 9 4.16 -11.00 -9.46
N THR A 10 3.50 -11.85 -8.67
CA THR A 10 2.18 -12.42 -8.97
C THR A 10 1.05 -11.67 -8.28
N VAL A 11 1.32 -11.06 -7.12
CA VAL A 11 0.32 -10.33 -6.33
C VAL A 11 0.14 -8.92 -6.87
N TRP A 12 1.23 -8.24 -7.22
CA TRP A 12 1.18 -6.87 -7.73
C TRP A 12 0.30 -6.74 -8.99
N PRO A 13 0.45 -7.59 -10.02
CA PRO A 13 -0.43 -7.51 -11.20
C PRO A 13 -1.89 -7.81 -10.89
N LYS A 14 -2.17 -8.71 -9.92
CA LYS A 14 -3.55 -8.99 -9.50
C LYS A 14 -4.18 -7.79 -8.82
N PHE A 15 -3.41 -7.10 -7.98
CA PHE A 15 -3.85 -5.86 -7.37
C PHE A 15 -4.12 -4.78 -8.44
N CYS A 16 -3.20 -4.58 -9.39
CA CYS A 16 -3.41 -3.67 -10.51
C CYS A 16 -4.68 -4.01 -11.30
N ALA A 17 -4.90 -5.29 -11.63
CA ALA A 17 -6.11 -5.72 -12.34
C ALA A 17 -7.39 -5.45 -11.54
N THR A 18 -7.39 -5.63 -10.22
CA THR A 18 -8.55 -5.27 -9.39
C THR A 18 -8.77 -3.76 -9.32
N TYR A 19 -7.69 -2.98 -9.26
CA TYR A 19 -7.75 -1.52 -9.25
C TYR A 19 -8.33 -0.98 -10.55
N GLU A 20 -7.81 -1.44 -11.70
CA GLU A 20 -8.30 -1.06 -13.03
C GLU A 20 -9.74 -1.51 -13.24
N GLY A 21 -10.09 -2.74 -12.86
CA GLY A 21 -11.46 -3.24 -13.01
C GLY A 21 -12.49 -2.44 -12.20
N ILE A 22 -12.15 -2.01 -10.98
CA ILE A 22 -13.04 -1.14 -10.19
C ILE A 22 -13.09 0.27 -10.79
N TYR A 23 -11.95 0.82 -11.22
CA TYR A 23 -11.86 2.13 -11.86
C TYR A 23 -12.74 2.23 -13.11
N ASP A 24 -12.72 1.20 -13.95
CA ASP A 24 -13.55 1.13 -15.16
C ASP A 24 -15.04 1.08 -14.82
N LYS A 25 -15.42 0.26 -13.82
CA LYS A 25 -16.82 0.16 -13.39
C LYS A 25 -17.35 1.43 -12.73
N MET A 26 -16.50 2.18 -12.03
CA MET A 26 -16.88 3.50 -11.52
C MET A 26 -17.10 4.49 -12.66
N GLY A 27 -16.29 4.46 -13.72
CA GLY A 27 -16.49 5.28 -14.91
C GLY A 27 -17.80 4.97 -15.63
N GLU A 28 -18.09 3.69 -15.86
CA GLU A 28 -19.38 3.25 -16.42
C GLU A 28 -20.57 3.73 -15.58
N PHE A 29 -20.44 3.71 -14.25
CA PHE A 29 -21.46 4.20 -13.35
C PHE A 29 -21.64 5.72 -13.43
N ASP A 30 -20.55 6.49 -13.46
CA ASP A 30 -20.60 7.95 -13.57
C ASP A 30 -21.26 8.39 -14.90
N GLU A 31 -20.94 7.71 -16.01
CA GLU A 31 -21.61 7.93 -17.29
C GLU A 31 -23.11 7.63 -17.22
N TRP A 32 -23.48 6.47 -16.68
CA TRP A 32 -24.88 6.09 -16.50
C TRP A 32 -25.63 7.09 -15.60
N TYR A 33 -25.01 7.53 -14.51
CA TYR A 33 -25.62 8.48 -13.57
C TYR A 33 -25.89 9.83 -14.23
N ASN A 34 -24.91 10.35 -14.98
CA ASN A 34 -25.06 11.62 -15.71
C ASN A 34 -26.20 11.57 -16.74
N LEU A 35 -26.40 10.42 -17.39
CA LEU A 35 -27.46 10.24 -18.39
C LEU A 35 -28.85 10.04 -17.78
N ASN A 36 -28.96 9.39 -16.61
CA ASN A 36 -30.25 8.95 -16.05
C ASN A 36 -30.76 9.83 -14.89
N VAL A 37 -29.86 10.42 -14.12
CA VAL A 37 -30.20 11.22 -12.92
C VAL A 37 -29.90 12.70 -13.16
N GLY A 38 -28.79 12.99 -13.85
CA GLY A 38 -28.31 14.34 -14.12
C GLY A 38 -26.86 14.52 -13.68
N PRO A 39 -26.24 15.66 -14.02
CA PRO A 39 -24.81 15.88 -13.76
C PRO A 39 -24.50 15.83 -12.26
N ALA A 40 -23.66 14.88 -11.87
CA ALA A 40 -23.13 14.81 -10.50
C ALA A 40 -22.13 15.94 -10.25
N SER A 41 -22.03 16.40 -8.99
CA SER A 41 -21.05 17.42 -8.60
C SER A 41 -19.64 16.87 -8.39
N PHE A 42 -19.46 15.54 -8.45
CA PHE A 42 -18.20 14.84 -8.27
C PHE A 42 -18.14 13.63 -9.22
N ASN A 43 -16.93 13.17 -9.53
CA ASN A 43 -16.67 12.01 -10.38
C ASN A 43 -16.06 10.90 -9.50
N ILE A 44 -16.78 9.78 -9.33
CA ILE A 44 -16.37 8.69 -8.45
C ILE A 44 -15.11 8.02 -8.99
N GLN A 45 -14.99 7.91 -10.31
CA GLN A 45 -13.83 7.34 -10.95
C GLN A 45 -12.55 8.13 -10.64
N GLU A 46 -12.61 9.46 -10.59
CA GLU A 46 -11.51 10.34 -10.19
C GLU A 46 -11.15 10.16 -8.70
N GLU A 47 -12.15 10.22 -7.82
CA GLU A 47 -11.98 10.06 -6.37
C GLU A 47 -11.37 8.70 -5.98
N TRP A 48 -11.63 7.64 -6.77
CA TRP A 48 -11.05 6.32 -6.53
C TRP A 48 -9.52 6.31 -6.58
N LYS A 49 -8.93 7.09 -7.50
CA LYS A 49 -7.48 7.19 -7.64
C LYS A 49 -6.85 7.76 -6.37
N ASP A 50 -7.42 8.86 -5.89
CA ASP A 50 -6.95 9.57 -4.70
C ASP A 50 -7.15 8.73 -3.44
N TYR A 51 -8.30 8.07 -3.32
CA TYR A 51 -8.56 7.13 -2.23
C TYR A 51 -7.51 6.02 -2.16
N ILE A 52 -7.22 5.37 -3.30
CA ILE A 52 -6.23 4.28 -3.34
C ILE A 52 -4.83 4.78 -3.02
N ARG A 53 -4.45 5.98 -3.48
CA ARG A 53 -3.16 6.58 -3.10
C ARG A 53 -3.06 6.76 -1.59
N VAL A 54 -4.05 7.38 -0.97
CA VAL A 54 -4.08 7.59 0.48
C VAL A 54 -4.07 6.27 1.25
N ALA A 55 -4.81 5.26 0.77
CA ALA A 55 -4.85 3.94 1.39
C ALA A 55 -3.47 3.26 1.37
N LEU A 56 -2.79 3.25 0.21
CA LEU A 56 -1.45 2.69 0.06
C LEU A 56 -0.42 3.46 0.91
N ASP A 57 -0.50 4.79 0.92
CA ASP A 57 0.38 5.64 1.74
C ASP A 57 0.21 5.34 3.24
N SER A 58 -1.04 5.22 3.70
CA SER A 58 -1.34 4.89 5.10
C SER A 58 -0.84 3.50 5.48
N LEU A 59 -0.95 2.52 4.58
CA LEU A 59 -0.44 1.17 4.78
C LEU A 59 1.08 1.19 4.91
N VAL A 60 1.75 2.04 4.14
CA VAL A 60 3.20 2.18 4.19
C VAL A 60 3.66 2.77 5.50
N LEU A 61 3.04 3.87 5.93
CA LEU A 61 3.37 4.54 7.18
C LEU A 61 3.17 3.59 8.37
N ARG A 62 2.02 2.93 8.47
CA ARG A 62 1.72 1.97 9.54
C ARG A 62 2.70 0.80 9.58
N SER A 63 3.10 0.31 8.42
CA SER A 63 4.06 -0.79 8.33
C SER A 63 5.47 -0.36 8.75
N ARG A 64 5.88 0.88 8.43
CA ARG A 64 7.15 1.46 8.94
C ARG A 64 7.10 1.63 10.46
N ASP A 65 5.99 2.11 11.01
CA ASP A 65 5.82 2.29 12.45
C ASP A 65 5.83 0.96 13.18
N SER A 66 5.15 -0.06 12.64
CA SER A 66 5.16 -1.42 13.18
C SER A 66 6.58 -2.00 13.20
N LEU A 67 7.33 -1.84 12.10
CA LEU A 67 8.75 -2.26 12.05
C LEU A 67 9.59 -1.52 13.10
N SER A 68 9.42 -0.20 13.22
CA SER A 68 10.10 0.62 14.24
C SER A 68 9.76 0.15 15.66
N TYR A 69 8.51 -0.18 15.94
CA TYR A 69 8.07 -0.73 17.23
C TYR A 69 8.75 -2.07 17.55
N TYR A 70 8.80 -3.00 16.59
CA TYR A 70 9.46 -4.29 16.80
C TYR A 70 10.97 -4.14 17.04
N ILE A 71 11.62 -3.21 16.33
CA ILE A 71 13.04 -2.92 16.54
C ILE A 71 13.28 -2.30 17.93
N ALA A 72 12.43 -1.37 18.36
CA ALA A 72 12.55 -0.71 19.67
C ALA A 72 12.33 -1.69 20.83
N ASN A 73 11.38 -2.62 20.69
CA ASN A 73 11.01 -3.57 21.74
C ASN A 73 11.72 -4.93 21.63
N LYS A 74 12.79 -5.02 20.84
CA LYS A 74 13.58 -6.27 20.73
C LYS A 74 14.15 -6.64 22.11
N ARG A 75 13.77 -7.81 22.64
CA ARG A 75 14.43 -8.37 23.82
C ARG A 75 15.80 -8.89 23.38
N PHE A 76 16.87 -8.29 23.90
CA PHE A 76 18.24 -8.71 23.62
C PHE A 76 18.50 -10.11 24.20
N THR A 77 18.38 -11.14 23.39
CA THR A 77 19.19 -12.35 23.56
C THR A 77 20.54 -12.10 22.89
N VAL A 78 21.62 -12.17 23.67
CA VAL A 78 23.01 -11.93 23.20
C VAL A 78 23.43 -13.05 22.27
N ASN A 79 22.92 -13.01 21.04
CA ASN A 79 23.27 -13.92 19.99
C ASN A 79 23.69 -13.08 18.78
N LEU A 80 24.99 -13.15 18.47
CA LEU A 80 25.68 -12.30 17.50
C LEU A 80 25.03 -12.34 16.11
N THR A 81 24.46 -13.49 15.74
CA THR A 81 23.77 -13.71 14.47
C THR A 81 22.50 -12.87 14.36
N TYR A 82 21.71 -12.78 15.44
CA TYR A 82 20.51 -11.95 15.48
C TYR A 82 20.87 -10.46 15.43
N LEU A 83 21.92 -10.04 16.15
CA LEU A 83 22.40 -8.66 16.12
C LEU A 83 22.76 -8.19 14.71
N LEU A 84 23.47 -9.03 13.94
CA LEU A 84 23.83 -8.73 12.55
C LEU A 84 22.62 -8.71 11.61
N GLN A 85 21.67 -9.65 11.78
CA GLN A 85 20.43 -9.67 11.00
C GLN A 85 19.57 -8.42 11.27
N TRP A 86 19.39 -8.04 12.52
CA TRP A 86 18.63 -6.85 12.89
C TRP A 86 19.31 -5.56 12.43
N GLY A 87 20.65 -5.48 12.49
CA GLY A 87 21.41 -4.38 11.91
C GLY A 87 21.16 -4.22 10.40
N ARG A 88 21.15 -5.34 9.66
CA ARG A 88 20.80 -5.34 8.22
C ARG A 88 19.35 -4.92 7.97
N VAL A 89 18.38 -5.39 8.76
CA VAL A 89 16.97 -4.98 8.62
C VAL A 89 16.79 -3.48 8.92
N GLN A 90 17.51 -2.94 9.90
CA GLN A 90 17.43 -1.54 10.28
C GLN A 90 18.06 -0.61 9.23
N LEU A 91 19.19 -1.02 8.63
CA LEU A 91 19.90 -0.22 7.61
C LEU A 91 19.33 -0.36 6.20
N PHE A 92 18.88 -1.56 5.81
CA PHE A 92 18.46 -1.85 4.43
C PHE A 92 16.98 -2.24 4.34
N GLY A 93 16.40 -2.88 5.35
CA GLY A 93 14.99 -3.28 5.35
C GLY A 93 14.02 -2.09 5.41
N ARG A 94 14.38 -1.01 6.12
CA ARG A 94 13.54 0.19 6.24
C ARG A 94 13.49 1.01 4.95
N SER A 95 14.59 1.10 4.20
CA SER A 95 14.67 1.80 2.91
C SER A 95 14.06 1.01 1.75
N ASN A 96 13.88 -0.31 1.91
CA ASN A 96 13.15 -1.16 0.97
C ASN A 96 11.62 -1.05 1.11
N ILE A 97 11.13 -0.47 2.20
CA ILE A 97 9.73 -0.05 2.32
C ILE A 97 9.58 1.29 1.62
N LYS A 98 9.48 1.26 0.29
CA LYS A 98 9.36 2.47 -0.52
C LYS A 98 7.88 2.81 -0.73
N LEU A 99 7.62 4.11 -0.68
CA LEU A 99 6.56 4.71 -1.47
C LEU A 99 7.18 4.89 -2.85
N ASP A 100 6.52 4.39 -3.89
CA ASP A 100 6.90 4.78 -5.23
C ASP A 100 6.71 6.30 -5.30
N GLN A 101 7.85 6.99 -5.37
CA GLN A 101 7.94 8.43 -5.63
C GLN A 101 7.47 8.67 -7.06
#